data_AF-A0A420I2J8-F1
#
_entry.id   AF-A0A420I2J8-F1
#
_cell.length_a   1.000
_cell.length_b   1.000
_cell.length_c   1.000
_cell.angle_alpha   90.00
_cell.angle_beta   90.00
_cell.angle_gamma   90.00
#
_symmetry.space_group_name_H-M   'P 1'
#
loop_
_entity.id
_entity.type
_entity.pdbx_description
1 polymer ?
#
loop_
_entity_poly.entity_id
_entity_poly.type
_entity_poly.pdbx_seq_one_letter_code
_entity_poly.pdbx_strand_id
1 'polypeptide(L)'
;MADNLILPADVQLKYLNEGAANIVYNICSVSGLLNNNQKVDSKSPDSDAEFSNYANRLLRLRKNLPTTAPVRVSQSNWINYISPLFHPDEIVQQSLVAIKPSGIISRLNDELRDLERSMHHAGSRRRAKSRQGTYLADDEFGLLITDMTPGHHSDVVIEFKPKWLSQSLSAPSNSTRCRQCAVNARLSAQSESSGKYLAKTRKFCPLDLLSDNKNEIIRFVDNLLSPDIEQVYAQRFVDWIQDYSLLRRLGEIQARLDSTGVLNADPLDKELLIAMTLRDCTVFLRISKDSDKIEARIGDLDLKCATKIPSWKQKENQLIDGGWYQGNESESYRQPNNCVLSRGR
;
A
#
# COMPACT_ATOMS: atom_id res chain seq x y z
N MET A 1 -18.80 -25.87 3.42
CA MET A 1 -17.77 -24.88 3.82
C MET A 1 -16.49 -25.35 3.17
N ALA A 2 -15.85 -24.56 2.32
CA ALA A 2 -14.53 -24.95 1.83
C ALA A 2 -13.60 -24.97 3.04
N ASP A 3 -12.90 -26.08 3.26
CA ASP A 3 -11.91 -26.18 4.33
C ASP A 3 -10.81 -25.15 4.04
N ASN A 4 -10.70 -24.14 4.91
CA ASN A 4 -9.64 -23.16 4.78
C ASN A 4 -8.31 -23.86 5.03
N LEU A 5 -7.31 -23.54 4.21
CA LEU A 5 -5.93 -23.98 4.43
C LEU A 5 -5.49 -23.63 5.86
N ILE A 6 -4.87 -24.59 6.55
CA ILE A 6 -4.37 -24.43 7.91
C ILE A 6 -2.88 -24.16 7.87
N LEU A 7 -2.45 -23.06 8.50
CA LEU A 7 -1.04 -22.73 8.60
C LEU A 7 -0.34 -23.77 9.51
N PRO A 8 0.78 -24.40 9.07
CA PRO A 8 1.50 -25.36 9.89
C PRO A 8 2.02 -24.75 11.20
N ALA A 9 2.05 -25.54 12.28
CA ALA A 9 2.50 -25.08 13.60
C ALA A 9 4.00 -24.75 13.66
N ASP A 10 4.79 -25.49 12.88
CA ASP A 10 6.24 -25.41 12.77
C ASP A 10 6.72 -24.49 11.64
N VAL A 11 5.80 -23.71 11.04
CA VAL A 11 6.15 -22.73 10.01
C VAL A 11 7.11 -21.68 10.56
N GLN A 12 8.19 -21.46 9.82
CA GLN A 12 9.11 -20.37 10.13
C GLN A 12 8.62 -19.10 9.43
N LEU A 13 8.53 -18.00 10.16
CA LEU A 13 8.07 -16.72 9.64
C LEU A 13 9.15 -15.68 9.85
N LYS A 14 9.48 -14.93 8.80
CA LYS A 14 10.43 -13.83 8.89
C LYS A 14 9.71 -12.51 8.70
N TYR A 15 9.81 -11.61 9.67
CA TYR A 15 9.29 -10.25 9.57
C TYR A 15 9.80 -9.60 8.27
N LEU A 16 8.89 -9.16 7.41
CA LEU A 16 9.21 -8.50 6.15
C LEU A 16 9.00 -6.99 6.25
N ASN A 17 7.77 -6.58 6.56
CA ASN A 17 7.39 -5.16 6.64
C ASN A 17 6.11 -4.96 7.46
N GLU A 18 5.77 -3.71 7.78
CA GLU A 18 4.50 -3.39 8.44
C GLU A 18 3.90 -2.04 8.03
N GLY A 19 2.57 -2.04 7.91
CA GLY A 19 1.76 -0.84 7.77
C GLY A 19 1.27 -0.31 9.12
N ALA A 20 0.30 0.61 9.07
CA ALA A 20 -0.38 1.06 10.29
C ALA A 20 -1.25 -0.05 10.91
N ALA A 21 -1.88 -0.88 10.07
CA ALA A 21 -2.91 -1.83 10.48
C ALA A 21 -2.48 -3.30 10.44
N ASN A 22 -1.42 -3.64 9.69
CA ASN A 22 -1.05 -5.01 9.40
C ASN A 22 0.48 -5.18 9.42
N ILE A 23 0.93 -6.41 9.67
CA ILE A 23 2.32 -6.85 9.57
C ILE A 23 2.39 -7.96 8.52
N VAL A 24 3.43 -7.94 7.70
CA VAL A 24 3.66 -8.91 6.63
C VAL A 24 4.92 -9.72 6.93
N TYR A 25 4.82 -11.02 6.75
CA TYR A 25 5.87 -12.00 6.99
C TYR A 25 6.15 -12.79 5.72
N ASN A 26 7.42 -13.07 5.47
CA ASN A 26 7.81 -14.15 4.57
C ASN A 26 7.52 -15.48 5.24
N ILE A 27 6.97 -16.42 4.47
CA ILE A 27 6.79 -17.80 4.89
C ILE A 27 8.07 -18.54 4.52
N CYS A 28 8.88 -18.85 5.53
CA CYS A 28 10.08 -19.66 5.38
C CYS A 28 9.74 -21.14 5.54
N SER A 29 10.50 -22.00 4.86
CA SER A 29 10.26 -23.45 4.83
C SER A 29 10.09 -24.02 6.24
N VAL A 30 9.22 -25.03 6.34
CA VAL A 30 9.13 -25.92 7.47
C VAL A 30 10.46 -26.68 7.54
N SER A 31 11.14 -26.62 8.68
CA SER A 31 12.49 -27.16 8.89
C SER A 31 12.73 -28.50 8.15
N GLY A 32 13.56 -28.51 7.10
CA GLY A 32 14.06 -29.77 6.52
C GLY A 32 14.64 -29.77 5.11
N LEU A 33 14.00 -29.16 4.11
CA LEU A 33 14.43 -29.31 2.71
C LEU A 33 14.27 -27.99 1.97
N LEU A 34 15.41 -27.36 1.67
CA LEU A 34 15.74 -26.60 0.45
C LEU A 34 17.08 -25.87 0.68
N ASN A 35 18.15 -26.65 0.83
CA ASN A 35 19.47 -26.21 0.38
C ASN A 35 19.59 -26.63 -1.08
N ASN A 36 19.55 -25.67 -1.99
CA ASN A 36 19.85 -25.88 -3.40
C ASN A 36 21.27 -26.47 -3.53
N ASN A 37 21.37 -27.62 -4.21
CA ASN A 37 22.57 -28.30 -4.75
C ASN A 37 22.90 -29.72 -4.23
N GLN A 38 21.92 -30.55 -3.89
CA GLN A 38 22.14 -32.01 -3.94
C GLN A 38 20.98 -32.72 -4.61
N LYS A 39 21.31 -33.49 -5.66
CA LYS A 39 20.46 -34.56 -6.19
C LYS A 39 20.05 -35.43 -5.00
N VAL A 40 18.75 -35.56 -4.74
CA VAL A 40 18.25 -36.57 -3.81
C VAL A 40 17.12 -37.33 -4.46
N ASP A 41 17.35 -38.63 -4.54
CA ASP A 41 16.36 -39.66 -4.83
C ASP A 41 15.15 -39.54 -3.90
N SER A 42 13.97 -39.54 -4.52
CA SER A 42 12.63 -39.92 -4.03
C SER A 42 12.43 -40.22 -2.54
N LYS A 43 11.54 -39.42 -1.89
CA LYS A 43 10.52 -39.71 -0.83
C LYS A 43 10.17 -38.35 -0.17
N SER A 44 8.99 -37.74 -0.23
CA SER A 44 7.58 -38.18 -0.18
C SER A 44 6.70 -37.13 -0.90
N PRO A 45 5.64 -37.51 -1.65
CA PRO A 45 4.87 -36.58 -2.49
C PRO A 45 3.97 -35.57 -1.74
N ASP A 46 3.61 -35.81 -0.48
CA ASP A 46 2.64 -34.95 0.24
C ASP A 46 3.23 -33.63 0.76
N SER A 47 4.51 -33.60 1.18
CA SER A 47 5.14 -32.38 1.70
C SER A 47 5.36 -31.31 0.64
N ASP A 48 5.68 -31.74 -0.60
CA ASP A 48 5.91 -30.84 -1.73
C ASP A 48 4.60 -30.23 -2.25
N ALA A 49 3.51 -31.00 -2.20
CA ALA A 49 2.17 -30.52 -2.56
C ALA A 49 1.64 -29.49 -1.55
N GLU A 50 1.83 -29.71 -0.24
CA GLU A 50 1.40 -28.74 0.78
C GLU A 50 2.17 -27.42 0.71
N PHE A 51 3.49 -27.45 0.45
CA PHE A 51 4.30 -26.22 0.35
C PHE A 51 4.01 -25.41 -0.91
N SER A 52 3.57 -26.08 -2.00
CA SER A 52 3.12 -25.40 -3.22
C SER A 52 1.99 -24.39 -2.96
N ASN A 53 1.14 -24.64 -1.94
CA ASN A 53 0.05 -23.74 -1.56
C ASN A 53 0.55 -22.40 -1.00
N TYR A 54 1.77 -22.37 -0.45
CA TYR A 54 2.41 -21.20 0.13
C TYR A 54 3.47 -20.58 -0.78
N ALA A 55 3.86 -21.27 -1.85
CA ALA A 55 4.82 -20.76 -2.83
C ALA A 55 4.34 -19.43 -3.42
N ASN A 56 5.25 -18.45 -3.50
CA ASN A 56 4.97 -17.10 -3.99
C ASN A 56 3.88 -16.36 -3.20
N ARG A 57 3.72 -16.67 -1.90
CA ARG A 57 2.80 -16.00 -1.00
C ARG A 57 3.49 -15.47 0.24
N LEU A 58 2.96 -14.35 0.74
CA LEU A 58 3.32 -13.77 2.02
C LEU A 58 2.18 -13.95 3.02
N LEU A 59 2.51 -13.99 4.31
CA LEU A 59 1.51 -14.00 5.38
C LEU A 59 1.28 -12.58 5.90
N ARG A 60 0.06 -12.08 5.76
CA ARG A 60 -0.39 -10.79 6.29
C ARG A 60 -1.25 -11.00 7.52
N LEU A 61 -0.83 -10.44 8.64
CA LEU A 61 -1.50 -10.54 9.93
C LEU A 61 -1.96 -9.16 10.41
N ARG A 62 -3.14 -9.11 11.01
CA ARG A 62 -3.75 -7.87 11.49
C ARG A 62 -3.21 -7.47 12.86
N LYS A 63 -3.00 -6.17 13.04
CA LYS A 63 -2.69 -5.57 14.34
C LYS A 63 -3.95 -5.38 15.18
N ASN A 64 -3.79 -5.51 16.50
CA ASN A 64 -4.85 -5.27 17.46
C ASN A 64 -5.13 -3.77 17.61
N LEU A 65 -6.02 -3.25 16.74
CA LEU A 65 -6.43 -1.86 16.72
C LEU A 65 -7.96 -1.78 16.71
N PRO A 66 -8.57 -0.80 17.42
CA PRO A 66 -10.02 -0.64 17.44
C PRO A 66 -10.59 -0.20 16.07
N THR A 67 -9.74 0.29 15.17
CA THR A 67 -10.16 0.76 13.84
C THR A 67 -10.00 -0.29 12.74
N THR A 68 -9.61 -1.53 13.06
CA THR A 68 -9.48 -2.61 12.09
C THR A 68 -10.56 -3.67 12.33
N ALA A 69 -11.18 -4.14 11.25
CA ALA A 69 -12.15 -5.23 11.33
C ALA A 69 -11.43 -6.58 11.44
N PRO A 70 -12.03 -7.62 12.05
CA PRO A 70 -11.50 -8.98 12.01
C PRO A 70 -11.20 -9.44 10.59
N VAL A 71 -10.14 -10.25 10.40
CA VAL A 71 -9.63 -10.65 9.07
C VAL A 71 -10.72 -11.27 8.19
N ARG A 72 -11.57 -12.14 8.75
CA ARG A 72 -12.69 -12.76 8.03
C ARG A 72 -13.63 -11.72 7.42
N VAL A 73 -13.97 -10.67 8.18
CA VAL A 73 -14.84 -9.57 7.72
C VAL A 73 -14.14 -8.74 6.66
N SER A 74 -12.85 -8.42 6.85
CA SER A 74 -12.06 -7.68 5.84
C SER A 74 -12.02 -8.45 4.51
N GLN A 75 -11.80 -9.77 4.56
CA GLN A 75 -11.80 -10.62 3.36
C GLN A 75 -13.16 -10.64 2.67
N SER A 76 -14.26 -10.82 3.42
CA SER A 76 -15.60 -10.79 2.82
C SER A 76 -15.88 -9.46 2.12
N ASN A 77 -15.48 -8.34 2.72
CA ASN A 77 -15.59 -7.03 2.08
C ASN A 77 -14.73 -6.91 0.81
N TRP A 78 -13.50 -7.43 0.85
CA TRP A 78 -12.63 -7.42 -0.32
C TRP A 78 -13.22 -8.24 -1.48
N ILE A 79 -13.70 -9.46 -1.22
CA ILE A 79 -14.33 -10.33 -2.23
C ILE A 79 -15.56 -9.65 -2.83
N ASN A 80 -16.42 -9.06 -2.00
CA ASN A 80 -17.71 -8.55 -2.45
C ASN A 80 -17.64 -7.18 -3.10
N TYR A 81 -16.70 -6.32 -2.68
CA TYR A 81 -16.70 -4.91 -3.06
C TYR A 81 -15.45 -4.44 -3.80
N ILE A 82 -14.30 -5.11 -3.62
CA ILE A 82 -13.04 -4.65 -4.20
C ILE A 82 -12.60 -5.52 -5.37
N SER A 83 -12.50 -6.83 -5.16
CA SER A 83 -12.05 -7.78 -6.19
C SER A 83 -12.82 -7.65 -7.51
N PRO A 84 -14.14 -7.41 -7.54
CA PRO A 84 -14.88 -7.29 -8.81
C PRO A 84 -14.56 -6.03 -9.62
N LEU A 85 -13.84 -5.06 -9.05
CA LEU A 85 -13.51 -3.80 -9.74
C LEU A 85 -12.31 -3.92 -10.69
N PHE A 86 -11.54 -5.01 -10.59
CA PHE A 86 -10.25 -5.18 -11.27
C PHE A 86 -10.11 -6.58 -11.84
N HIS A 87 -9.26 -6.73 -12.86
CA HIS A 87 -8.85 -8.06 -13.31
C HIS A 87 -8.03 -8.75 -12.20
N PRO A 88 -8.09 -10.08 -12.04
CA PRO A 88 -7.32 -10.79 -11.01
C PRO A 88 -5.81 -10.51 -11.02
N ASP A 89 -5.24 -10.26 -12.20
CA ASP A 89 -3.82 -9.95 -12.37
C ASP A 89 -3.46 -8.48 -12.07
N GLU A 90 -4.44 -7.60 -11.89
CA GLU A 90 -4.26 -6.18 -11.57
C GLU A 90 -4.27 -5.91 -10.06
N ILE A 91 -4.57 -6.91 -9.24
CA ILE A 91 -4.68 -6.79 -7.78
C ILE A 91 -3.86 -7.85 -7.07
N VAL A 92 -3.36 -7.49 -5.89
CA VAL A 92 -2.76 -8.46 -4.97
C VAL A 92 -3.86 -9.43 -4.55
N GLN A 93 -3.73 -10.67 -4.99
CA GLN A 93 -4.68 -11.72 -4.64
C GLN A 93 -4.52 -12.06 -3.16
N GLN A 94 -5.63 -12.35 -2.50
CA GLN A 94 -5.62 -12.71 -1.09
C GLN A 94 -6.65 -13.79 -0.74
N SER A 95 -6.28 -14.70 0.15
CA SER A 95 -7.12 -15.78 0.64
C SER A 95 -6.94 -16.00 2.14
N LEU A 96 -7.96 -16.52 2.82
CA LEU A 96 -7.88 -16.87 4.24
C LEU A 96 -6.94 -18.05 4.45
N VAL A 97 -6.22 -18.02 5.57
CA VAL A 97 -5.50 -19.17 6.14
C VAL A 97 -5.78 -19.23 7.63
N ALA A 98 -6.14 -20.40 8.15
CA ALA A 98 -6.41 -20.58 9.58
C ALA A 98 -5.08 -20.54 10.34
N ILE A 99 -4.98 -19.69 11.36
CA ILE A 99 -3.76 -19.46 12.15
C ILE A 99 -3.94 -19.76 13.63
N LYS A 100 -5.19 -19.84 14.12
CA LYS A 100 -5.44 -20.14 15.53
C LYS A 100 -4.90 -21.52 15.95
N PRO A 101 -5.05 -22.59 15.15
CA PRO A 101 -4.51 -23.91 15.51
C PRO A 101 -2.99 -23.94 15.66
N SER A 102 -2.26 -23.06 14.97
CA SER A 102 -0.79 -23.04 15.02
C SER A 102 -0.21 -22.29 16.22
N GLY A 103 -1.03 -21.54 16.97
CA GLY A 103 -0.59 -20.80 18.15
C GLY A 103 0.45 -19.68 17.87
N ILE A 104 0.64 -19.31 16.59
CA ILE A 104 1.75 -18.44 16.18
C ILE A 104 1.65 -17.01 16.73
N ILE A 105 0.44 -16.51 17.05
CA ILE A 105 0.23 -15.11 17.42
C ILE A 105 0.99 -14.73 18.69
N SER A 106 0.99 -15.59 19.73
CA SER A 106 1.73 -15.31 20.96
C SER A 106 3.23 -15.21 20.69
N ARG A 107 3.77 -16.22 19.99
CA ARG A 107 5.19 -16.29 19.60
C ARG A 107 5.62 -15.06 18.80
N LEU A 108 4.88 -14.69 17.75
CA LEU A 108 5.19 -13.52 16.93
C LEU A 108 5.09 -12.21 17.72
N ASN A 109 4.17 -12.11 18.67
CA ASN A 109 4.08 -10.93 19.54
C ASN A 109 5.28 -10.82 20.50
N ASP A 110 5.82 -11.94 20.97
CA ASP A 110 7.06 -11.96 21.76
C ASP A 110 8.27 -11.56 20.89
N GLU A 111 8.38 -12.11 19.68
CA GLU A 111 9.41 -11.70 18.70
C GLU A 111 9.36 -10.19 18.39
N LEU A 112 8.16 -9.61 18.27
CA LEU A 112 7.99 -8.16 18.06
C LEU A 112 8.48 -7.34 19.27
N ARG A 113 8.26 -7.80 20.50
CA ARG A 113 8.77 -7.14 21.71
C ARG A 113 10.29 -7.22 21.78
N ASP A 114 10.87 -8.34 21.36
CA ASP A 114 12.32 -8.51 21.34
C ASP A 114 12.97 -7.64 20.24
N LEU A 115 12.32 -7.49 19.08
CA LEU A 115 12.72 -6.54 18.04
C LEU A 115 12.66 -5.07 18.50
N GLU A 116 11.79 -4.74 19.47
CA GLU A 116 11.71 -3.41 20.06
C GLU A 116 12.82 -3.16 21.10
N ARG A 117 13.18 -4.20 21.86
CA ARG A 117 14.19 -4.18 22.93
C ARG A 117 15.63 -4.31 22.43
N SER A 118 15.85 -5.04 21.34
CA SER A 118 17.20 -5.33 20.83
C SER A 118 17.98 -4.04 20.52
N MET A 119 19.17 -3.91 21.13
CA MET A 119 20.15 -2.90 20.75
C MET A 119 20.82 -3.33 19.46
N HIS A 120 21.11 -2.37 18.56
CA HIS A 120 21.70 -2.57 17.23
C HIS A 120 22.61 -3.81 17.11
N HIS A 121 22.07 -4.91 16.59
CA HIS A 121 22.88 -5.97 16.00
C HIS A 121 22.93 -5.69 14.50
N ALA A 122 24.16 -5.61 13.97
CA ALA A 122 24.41 -5.36 12.56
C ALA A 122 23.57 -6.33 11.70
N GLY A 123 22.63 -5.78 10.92
CA GLY A 123 21.78 -6.54 10.00
C GLY A 123 20.31 -6.73 10.42
N SER A 124 19.91 -6.50 11.67
CA SER A 124 18.49 -6.56 12.07
C SER A 124 17.79 -5.21 11.92
N ARG A 125 16.74 -5.14 11.07
CA ARG A 125 15.90 -3.94 10.95
C ARG A 125 15.10 -3.76 12.24
N ARG A 126 15.49 -2.78 13.07
CA ARG A 126 14.70 -2.36 14.23
C ARG A 126 13.30 -1.95 13.78
N ARG A 127 12.29 -2.35 14.54
CA ARG A 127 10.92 -1.90 14.34
C ARG A 127 10.83 -0.38 14.44
N ALA A 128 10.25 0.28 13.44
CA ALA A 128 10.17 1.74 13.39
C ALA A 128 9.47 2.30 14.64
N LYS A 129 10.02 3.35 15.26
CA LYS A 129 9.48 3.93 16.52
C LYS A 129 7.97 4.22 16.46
N SER A 130 7.48 4.70 15.32
CA SER A 130 6.05 5.01 15.10
C SER A 130 5.14 3.77 15.02
N ARG A 131 5.71 2.57 15.02
CA ARG A 131 5.01 1.29 14.96
C ARG A 131 5.09 0.48 16.25
N GLN A 132 5.94 0.88 17.19
CA GLN A 132 6.17 0.14 18.42
C GLN A 132 4.97 0.19 19.37
N GLY A 133 4.83 -0.81 20.23
CA GLY A 133 3.76 -0.90 21.23
C GLY A 133 2.39 -1.29 20.67
N THR A 134 2.28 -1.59 19.37
CA THR A 134 1.09 -2.20 18.75
C THR A 134 1.41 -3.59 18.24
N TYR A 135 0.66 -4.61 18.66
CA TYR A 135 0.95 -6.01 18.38
C TYR A 135 -0.16 -6.68 17.56
N LEU A 136 0.01 -7.95 17.19
CA LEU A 136 -0.99 -8.72 16.44
C LEU A 136 -2.24 -8.99 17.27
N ALA A 137 -3.39 -9.04 16.61
CA ALA A 137 -4.65 -9.45 17.20
C ALA A 137 -4.74 -10.99 17.29
N ASP A 138 -5.50 -11.49 18.28
CA ASP A 138 -5.85 -12.91 18.39
C ASP A 138 -6.98 -13.27 17.40
N ASP A 139 -6.66 -13.22 16.11
CA ASP A 139 -7.60 -13.57 15.04
C ASP A 139 -7.57 -15.08 14.72
N GLU A 140 -8.72 -15.59 14.26
CA GLU A 140 -8.84 -16.96 13.76
C GLU A 140 -8.04 -17.20 12.46
N PHE A 141 -7.93 -16.16 11.62
CA PHE A 141 -7.30 -16.21 10.30
C PHE A 141 -6.23 -15.14 10.10
N GLY A 142 -5.27 -15.48 9.25
CA GLY A 142 -4.44 -14.52 8.51
C GLY A 142 -4.88 -14.44 7.05
N LEU A 143 -4.15 -13.64 6.27
CA LEU A 143 -4.28 -13.63 4.81
C LEU A 143 -2.99 -14.12 4.17
N LEU A 144 -3.11 -15.07 3.25
CA LEU A 144 -2.06 -15.33 2.27
C LEU A 144 -2.25 -14.36 1.12
N ILE A 145 -1.23 -13.57 0.83
CA ILE A 145 -1.26 -12.54 -0.23
C ILE A 145 -0.23 -12.86 -1.30
N THR A 146 -0.46 -12.42 -2.54
CA THR A 146 0.55 -12.49 -3.61
C THR A 146 1.85 -11.85 -3.17
N ASP A 147 2.97 -12.55 -3.35
CA ASP A 147 4.30 -12.01 -3.13
C ASP A 147 4.72 -11.09 -4.28
N MET A 148 4.78 -9.79 -4.00
CA MET A 148 5.25 -8.75 -4.91
C MET A 148 6.69 -8.30 -4.61
N THR A 149 7.45 -9.06 -3.82
CA THR A 149 8.89 -8.82 -3.62
C THR A 149 9.69 -9.19 -4.90
N PRO A 150 10.94 -8.71 -5.03
CA PRO A 150 11.79 -9.08 -6.16
C PRO A 150 11.93 -10.60 -6.27
N GLY A 151 11.57 -11.18 -7.42
CA GLY A 151 11.63 -12.64 -7.64
C GLY A 151 13.01 -13.11 -8.10
N HIS A 152 13.69 -12.28 -8.90
CA HIS A 152 15.05 -12.50 -9.36
C HIS A 152 15.97 -11.33 -8.97
N HIS A 153 17.28 -11.57 -9.03
CA HIS A 153 18.30 -10.56 -8.73
C HIS A 153 18.29 -9.37 -9.71
N SER A 154 17.73 -9.55 -10.91
CA SER A 154 17.54 -8.52 -11.93
C SER A 154 16.18 -7.81 -11.82
N ASP A 155 15.35 -8.17 -10.85
CA ASP A 155 14.06 -7.52 -10.61
C ASP A 155 14.22 -6.32 -9.67
N VAL A 156 13.48 -5.26 -9.99
CA VAL A 156 13.21 -4.17 -9.05
C VAL A 156 11.71 -4.10 -8.77
N VAL A 157 11.38 -3.68 -7.56
CA VAL A 157 10.00 -3.41 -7.16
C VAL A 157 9.86 -1.93 -6.87
N ILE A 158 8.99 -1.27 -7.62
CA ILE A 158 8.58 0.12 -7.39
C ILE A 158 7.25 0.07 -6.64
N GLU A 159 7.22 0.66 -5.45
CA GLU A 159 6.02 0.77 -4.61
C GLU A 159 5.65 2.24 -4.44
N PHE A 160 4.41 2.61 -4.77
CA PHE A 160 3.90 3.95 -4.48
C PHE A 160 2.40 3.97 -4.23
N LYS A 161 1.93 4.99 -3.51
CA LYS A 161 0.49 5.25 -3.36
C LYS A 161 0.04 6.26 -4.42
N PRO A 162 -0.87 5.91 -5.35
CA PRO A 162 -1.31 6.82 -6.40
C PRO A 162 -2.15 7.98 -5.86
N LYS A 163 -2.73 7.84 -4.66
CA LYS A 163 -3.56 8.85 -3.99
C LYS A 163 -4.82 9.17 -4.81
N TRP A 164 -5.23 10.43 -4.78
CA TRP A 164 -6.42 10.95 -5.43
C TRP A 164 -6.08 11.28 -6.88
N LEU A 165 -6.59 10.46 -7.80
CA LEU A 165 -6.35 10.61 -9.24
C LEU A 165 -7.38 11.54 -9.92
N SER A 166 -8.25 12.15 -9.13
CA SER A 166 -9.16 13.22 -9.52
C SER A 166 -9.18 14.32 -8.45
N GLN A 167 -9.64 15.51 -8.80
CA GLN A 167 -9.82 16.57 -7.82
C GLN A 167 -10.95 16.23 -6.84
N SER A 168 -10.78 16.63 -5.58
CA SER A 168 -11.84 16.51 -4.56
C SER A 168 -13.06 17.31 -4.97
N LEU A 169 -14.26 16.70 -4.91
CA LEU A 169 -15.52 17.42 -5.12
C LEU A 169 -15.80 18.47 -4.05
N SER A 170 -15.15 18.36 -2.89
CA SER A 170 -15.21 19.38 -1.83
C SER A 170 -14.18 20.50 -2.01
N ALA A 171 -13.28 20.40 -3.00
CA ALA A 171 -12.31 21.45 -3.25
C ALA A 171 -12.99 22.72 -3.81
N PRO A 172 -12.54 23.93 -3.44
CA PRO A 172 -13.04 25.17 -4.01
C PRO A 172 -12.85 25.22 -5.54
N SER A 173 -13.79 25.81 -6.27
CA SER A 173 -13.75 25.86 -7.75
C SER A 173 -12.51 26.57 -8.32
N ASN A 174 -11.96 27.54 -7.57
CA ASN A 174 -10.75 28.26 -7.96
C ASN A 174 -9.43 27.59 -7.53
N SER A 175 -9.48 26.33 -7.05
CA SER A 175 -8.28 25.58 -6.62
C SER A 175 -7.16 25.59 -7.66
N THR A 176 -5.93 25.77 -7.20
CA THR A 176 -4.69 25.67 -7.99
C THR A 176 -3.84 24.45 -7.60
N ARG A 177 -4.21 23.75 -6.52
CA ARG A 177 -3.66 22.47 -6.09
C ARG A 177 -4.74 21.39 -6.10
N CYS A 178 -4.39 20.17 -6.49
CA CYS A 178 -5.22 19.01 -6.21
C CYS A 178 -5.16 18.68 -4.71
N ARG A 179 -6.10 17.86 -4.21
CA ARG A 179 -6.16 17.50 -2.78
C ARG A 179 -4.83 17.02 -2.20
N GLN A 180 -4.12 16.13 -2.89
CA GLN A 180 -2.85 15.62 -2.38
C GLN A 180 -1.76 16.69 -2.37
N CYS A 181 -1.73 17.60 -3.37
CA CYS A 181 -0.81 18.74 -3.38
C CYS A 181 -1.11 19.71 -2.23
N ALA A 182 -2.39 19.97 -1.92
CA ALA A 182 -2.79 20.78 -0.78
C ALA A 182 -2.36 20.14 0.57
N VAL A 183 -2.56 18.82 0.72
CA VAL A 183 -2.05 18.06 1.88
C VAL A 183 -0.53 18.17 1.99
N ASN A 184 0.18 17.99 0.88
CA ASN A 184 1.64 18.03 0.84
C ASN A 184 2.19 19.40 1.23
N ALA A 185 1.56 20.48 0.77
CA ALA A 185 1.89 21.85 1.14
C ALA A 185 1.70 22.07 2.65
N ARG A 186 0.52 21.75 3.18
CA ARG A 186 0.25 21.87 4.61
C ARG A 186 1.25 21.11 5.47
N LEU A 187 1.56 19.87 5.09
CA LEU A 187 2.53 19.05 5.83
C LEU A 187 3.96 19.61 5.73
N SER A 188 4.36 20.19 4.59
CA SER A 188 5.66 20.90 4.48
C SER A 188 5.72 22.04 5.50
N ALA A 189 4.72 22.92 5.49
CA ALA A 189 4.68 24.09 6.35
C ALA A 189 4.70 23.72 7.85
N GLN A 190 4.00 22.65 8.24
CA GLN A 190 4.03 22.13 9.61
C GLN A 190 5.41 21.55 10.00
N SER A 191 6.13 20.97 9.04
CA SER A 191 7.45 20.40 9.27
C SER A 191 8.50 21.49 9.44
N GLU A 192 8.47 22.49 8.57
CA GLU A 192 9.33 23.67 8.61
C GLU A 192 9.16 24.43 9.93
N SER A 193 7.90 24.70 10.31
CA SER A 193 7.60 25.41 11.58
C SER A 193 7.97 24.63 12.84
N SER A 194 7.98 23.29 12.79
CA SER A 194 8.34 22.45 13.95
C SER A 194 9.83 22.10 14.02
N GLY A 195 10.64 22.55 13.06
CA GLY A 195 12.05 22.18 12.92
C GLY A 195 12.27 20.67 12.70
N LYS A 196 11.20 19.91 12.48
CA LYS A 196 11.27 18.48 12.19
C LYS A 196 11.44 18.34 10.69
N TYR A 197 12.68 18.07 10.25
CA TYR A 197 12.91 17.52 8.92
C TYR A 197 12.18 16.17 8.82
N LEU A 198 10.94 16.17 8.32
CA LEU A 198 10.33 14.94 7.86
C LEU A 198 11.27 14.37 6.80
N ALA A 199 11.59 13.08 6.92
CA ALA A 199 12.26 12.36 5.85
C ALA A 199 11.57 12.72 4.54
N LYS A 200 12.34 13.18 3.54
CA LYS A 200 11.84 13.62 2.23
C LYS A 200 11.11 12.45 1.55
N THR A 201 9.87 12.18 1.92
CA THR A 201 8.96 11.43 1.05
C THR A 201 8.85 12.27 -0.20
N ARG A 202 9.26 11.71 -1.33
CA ARG A 202 9.21 12.38 -2.62
C ARG A 202 7.75 12.80 -2.88
N LYS A 203 7.51 14.11 -2.85
CA LYS A 203 6.18 14.69 -3.02
C LYS A 203 5.95 14.85 -4.52
N PHE A 204 4.87 14.28 -5.02
CA PHE A 204 4.46 14.42 -6.42
C PHE A 204 2.98 14.85 -6.50
N CYS A 205 2.57 15.33 -7.68
CA CYS A 205 1.15 15.54 -7.98
C CYS A 205 0.57 14.23 -8.55
N PRO A 206 -0.44 13.61 -7.91
CA PRO A 206 -1.08 12.41 -8.43
C PRO A 206 -1.60 12.52 -9.86
N LEU A 207 -1.99 13.72 -10.29
CA LEU A 207 -2.53 13.93 -11.63
C LEU A 207 -1.46 13.80 -12.72
N ASP A 208 -0.17 13.89 -12.37
CA ASP A 208 0.93 13.62 -13.32
C ASP A 208 0.90 12.18 -13.83
N LEU A 209 0.38 11.24 -13.03
CA LEU A 209 0.23 9.82 -13.41
C LEU A 209 -0.78 9.61 -14.55
N LEU A 210 -1.60 10.61 -14.85
CA LEU A 210 -2.62 10.56 -15.89
C LEU A 210 -2.28 11.43 -17.09
N SER A 211 -1.08 12.04 -17.12
CA SER A 211 -0.67 12.91 -18.23
C SER A 211 -0.54 12.09 -19.52
N ASP A 212 -0.97 12.67 -20.64
CA ASP A 212 -0.71 12.14 -21.98
C ASP A 212 0.66 12.61 -22.52
N ASN A 213 1.31 13.54 -21.83
CA ASN A 213 2.58 14.10 -22.24
C ASN A 213 3.74 13.31 -21.64
N LYS A 214 4.44 12.55 -22.51
CA LYS A 214 5.59 11.70 -22.13
C LYS A 214 6.65 12.46 -21.33
N ASN A 215 6.93 13.73 -21.66
CA ASN A 215 7.94 14.52 -20.96
C ASN A 215 7.51 14.84 -19.51
N GLU A 216 6.21 14.97 -19.26
CA GLU A 216 5.70 15.14 -17.90
C GLU A 216 5.82 13.86 -17.08
N ILE A 217 5.51 12.71 -17.70
CA ILE A 217 5.66 11.39 -17.09
C ILE A 217 7.14 11.13 -16.75
N ILE A 218 8.08 11.43 -17.66
CA ILE A 218 9.52 11.29 -17.40
C ILE A 218 9.92 12.11 -16.17
N ARG A 219 9.57 13.40 -16.13
CA ARG A 219 9.86 14.26 -14.96
C ARG A 219 9.22 13.72 -13.69
N PHE A 220 8.01 13.18 -13.78
CA PHE A 220 7.35 12.57 -12.64
C PHE A 220 8.11 11.34 -12.14
N VAL A 221 8.50 10.43 -13.03
CA VAL A 221 9.25 9.21 -12.71
C VAL A 221 10.60 9.54 -12.07
N ASP A 222 11.35 10.50 -12.63
CA ASP A 222 12.63 10.96 -12.06
C ASP A 222 12.45 11.50 -10.63
N ASN A 223 11.36 12.23 -10.40
CA ASN A 223 11.04 12.76 -9.07
C ASN A 223 10.59 11.66 -8.09
N LEU A 224 9.96 10.58 -8.57
CA LEU A 224 9.47 9.49 -7.73
C LEU A 224 10.56 8.46 -7.38
N LEU A 225 11.44 8.11 -8.33
CA LEU A 225 12.39 7.02 -8.19
C LEU A 225 13.76 7.45 -7.65
N SER A 226 14.43 6.59 -6.86
CA SER A 226 15.79 6.84 -6.37
C SER A 226 16.72 7.32 -7.48
N PRO A 227 17.64 8.29 -7.26
CA PRO A 227 18.54 8.74 -8.33
C PRO A 227 19.47 7.62 -8.81
N ASP A 228 19.68 6.61 -7.96
CA ASP A 228 20.50 5.43 -8.24
C ASP A 228 19.75 4.34 -9.03
N ILE A 229 18.47 4.53 -9.36
CA ILE A 229 17.74 3.56 -10.18
C ILE A 229 18.33 3.54 -11.59
N GLU A 230 18.57 2.36 -12.13
CA GLU A 230 19.07 2.26 -13.49
C GLU A 230 18.04 2.79 -14.49
N GLN A 231 18.52 3.52 -15.49
CA GLN A 231 17.69 4.20 -16.48
C GLN A 231 16.73 3.25 -17.21
N VAL A 232 17.11 1.99 -17.42
CA VAL A 232 16.24 0.98 -18.03
C VAL A 232 14.95 0.76 -17.23
N TYR A 233 15.01 0.74 -15.89
CA TYR A 233 13.82 0.58 -15.06
C TYR A 233 12.94 1.82 -15.05
N ALA A 234 13.56 3.01 -15.03
CA ALA A 234 12.84 4.27 -15.13
C ALA A 234 12.09 4.38 -16.47
N GLN A 235 12.77 4.08 -17.58
CA GLN A 235 12.16 4.11 -18.91
C GLN A 235 11.00 3.12 -19.03
N ARG A 236 11.17 1.91 -18.53
CA ARG A 236 10.09 0.90 -18.51
C ARG A 236 8.90 1.30 -17.64
N PHE A 237 9.14 2.03 -16.55
CA PHE A 237 8.05 2.59 -15.76
C PHE A 237 7.31 3.71 -16.52
N VAL A 238 8.04 4.58 -17.24
CA VAL A 238 7.43 5.58 -18.13
C VAL A 238 6.55 4.91 -19.19
N ASP A 239 7.06 3.90 -19.88
CA ASP A 239 6.34 3.21 -20.94
C ASP A 239 5.10 2.48 -20.37
N TRP A 240 5.20 1.87 -19.18
CA TRP A 240 4.05 1.29 -18.49
C TRP A 240 2.94 2.32 -18.18
N ILE A 241 3.28 3.53 -17.71
CA ILE A 241 2.28 4.58 -17.46
C ILE A 241 1.56 4.97 -18.77
N GLN A 242 2.28 4.97 -19.90
CA GLN A 242 1.72 5.33 -21.20
C GLN A 242 0.81 4.25 -21.78
N ASP A 243 1.26 2.99 -21.72
CA ASP A 243 0.62 1.88 -22.43
C ASP A 243 -0.46 1.19 -21.60
N TYR A 244 -0.36 1.26 -20.26
CA TYR A 244 -1.24 0.51 -19.36
C TYR A 244 -2.32 1.39 -18.71
N SER A 245 -3.58 1.08 -19.00
CA SER A 245 -4.73 1.90 -18.58
C SER A 245 -5.14 1.75 -17.11
N LEU A 246 -4.45 0.93 -16.32
CA LEU A 246 -4.82 0.61 -14.93
C LEU A 246 -4.99 1.86 -14.07
N LEU A 247 -4.08 2.83 -14.15
CA LEU A 247 -4.17 4.05 -13.35
C LEU A 247 -5.31 4.98 -13.80
N ARG A 248 -5.59 5.05 -15.11
CA ARG A 248 -6.74 5.80 -15.64
C ARG A 248 -8.06 5.18 -15.16
N ARG A 249 -8.21 3.86 -15.31
CA ARG A 249 -9.35 3.11 -14.78
C ARG A 249 -9.50 3.26 -13.27
N LEU A 250 -8.41 3.21 -12.51
CA LEU A 250 -8.44 3.46 -11.07
C LEU A 250 -8.98 4.86 -10.77
N GLY A 251 -8.54 5.89 -11.49
CA GLY A 251 -9.04 7.26 -11.34
C GLY A 251 -10.52 7.40 -11.71
N GLU A 252 -10.96 6.78 -12.79
CA GLU A 252 -12.37 6.74 -13.19
C GLU A 252 -13.26 6.08 -12.13
N ILE A 253 -12.82 4.95 -11.58
CA ILE A 253 -13.54 4.25 -10.50
C ILE A 253 -13.57 5.12 -9.22
N GLN A 254 -12.44 5.75 -8.85
CA GLN A 254 -12.38 6.67 -7.71
C GLN A 254 -13.33 7.86 -7.85
N ALA A 255 -13.51 8.38 -9.07
CA ALA A 255 -14.42 9.49 -9.34
C ALA A 255 -15.88 9.02 -9.37
N ARG A 256 -16.18 7.89 -10.01
CA ARG A 256 -17.54 7.35 -10.10
C ARG A 256 -18.13 6.98 -8.74
N LEU A 257 -17.31 6.42 -7.84
CA LEU A 257 -17.74 5.97 -6.51
C LEU A 257 -17.81 7.10 -5.46
N ASP A 258 -17.39 8.32 -5.79
CA ASP A 258 -17.53 9.48 -4.91
C ASP A 258 -18.28 10.58 -5.65
N SER A 259 -19.60 10.57 -5.50
CA SER A 259 -20.50 11.50 -6.18
C SER A 259 -20.75 12.80 -5.40
N THR A 260 -20.40 12.84 -4.11
CA THR A 260 -20.80 13.94 -3.20
C THR A 260 -19.63 14.67 -2.55
N GLY A 261 -18.45 14.06 -2.52
CA GLY A 261 -17.29 14.57 -1.81
C GLY A 261 -17.33 14.33 -0.31
N VAL A 262 -16.15 14.42 0.32
CA VAL A 262 -15.95 14.05 1.72
C VAL A 262 -16.77 14.90 2.71
N LEU A 263 -17.02 16.18 2.42
CA LEU A 263 -17.78 17.04 3.35
C LEU A 263 -19.24 16.61 3.47
N ASN A 264 -19.83 16.17 2.37
CA ASN A 264 -21.21 15.71 2.29
C ASN A 264 -21.35 14.20 2.49
N ALA A 265 -20.27 13.52 2.89
CA ALA A 265 -20.24 12.09 3.13
C ALA A 265 -21.36 11.63 4.07
N ASP A 266 -22.14 10.65 3.60
CA ASP A 266 -23.11 9.86 4.36
C ASP A 266 -22.41 8.59 4.92
N PRO A 267 -22.48 8.31 6.23
CA PRO A 267 -22.01 7.06 6.82
C PRO A 267 -22.55 5.77 6.20
N LEU A 268 -23.71 5.83 5.54
CA LEU A 268 -24.33 4.69 4.85
C LEU A 268 -23.84 4.52 3.40
N ASP A 269 -23.14 5.52 2.86
CA ASP A 269 -22.59 5.48 1.51
C ASP A 269 -21.37 4.55 1.46
N LYS A 270 -21.62 3.31 1.03
CA LYS A 270 -20.57 2.31 0.82
C LYS A 270 -19.65 2.66 -0.35
N GLU A 271 -20.15 3.35 -1.38
CA GLU A 271 -19.35 3.70 -2.55
C GLU A 271 -18.24 4.66 -2.15
N LEU A 272 -18.55 5.66 -1.33
CA LEU A 272 -17.54 6.57 -0.79
C LEU A 272 -16.48 5.82 0.03
N LEU A 273 -16.88 4.83 0.85
CA LEU A 273 -15.92 4.02 1.62
C LEU A 273 -14.97 3.25 0.70
N ILE A 274 -15.49 2.70 -0.41
CA ILE A 274 -14.68 2.05 -1.44
C ILE A 274 -13.76 3.06 -2.12
N ALA A 275 -14.27 4.22 -2.55
CA ALA A 275 -13.46 5.29 -3.15
C ALA A 275 -12.30 5.69 -2.22
N MET A 276 -12.57 5.85 -0.92
CA MET A 276 -11.57 6.17 0.09
C MET A 276 -10.57 5.04 0.36
N THR A 277 -10.95 3.78 0.13
CA THR A 277 -10.01 2.65 0.08
C THR A 277 -9.09 2.76 -1.12
N LEU A 278 -9.64 2.98 -2.32
CA LEU A 278 -8.89 3.10 -3.56
C LEU A 278 -7.93 4.30 -3.59
N ARG A 279 -8.25 5.38 -2.87
CA ARG A 279 -7.38 6.57 -2.72
C ARG A 279 -6.22 6.35 -1.74
N ASP A 280 -6.21 5.27 -0.98
CA ASP A 280 -5.17 4.91 -0.03
C ASP A 280 -4.55 3.53 -0.30
N CYS A 281 -4.81 2.97 -1.49
CA CYS A 281 -4.18 1.76 -1.96
C CYS A 281 -2.68 1.99 -2.28
N THR A 282 -1.99 0.90 -2.55
CA THR A 282 -0.58 0.87 -2.95
C THR A 282 -0.48 0.18 -4.30
N VAL A 283 0.28 0.74 -5.22
CA VAL A 283 0.62 0.13 -6.51
C VAL A 283 2.01 -0.46 -6.40
N PHE A 284 2.12 -1.74 -6.75
CA PHE A 284 3.37 -2.48 -6.85
C PHE A 284 3.66 -2.76 -8.31
N LEU A 285 4.83 -2.34 -8.79
CA LEU A 285 5.35 -2.73 -10.09
C LEU A 285 6.61 -3.55 -9.91
N ARG A 286 6.58 -4.80 -10.35
CA ARG A 286 7.76 -5.64 -10.47
C ARG A 286 8.27 -5.59 -11.91
N ILE A 287 9.48 -5.08 -12.08
CA ILE A 287 10.11 -4.85 -13.38
C ILE A 287 11.39 -5.67 -13.43
N SER A 288 11.48 -6.59 -14.39
CA SER A 288 12.64 -7.49 -14.58
C SER A 288 13.43 -7.13 -15.82
N LYS A 289 14.75 -6.91 -15.75
CA LYS A 289 15.55 -6.58 -16.96
C LYS A 289 15.38 -7.60 -18.10
N ASP A 290 15.18 -8.85 -17.74
CA ASP A 290 15.25 -9.99 -18.67
C ASP A 290 13.87 -10.37 -19.24
N SER A 291 12.80 -9.69 -18.82
CA SER A 291 11.44 -9.94 -19.26
C SER A 291 10.76 -8.67 -19.73
N ASP A 292 10.09 -8.72 -20.88
CA ASP A 292 9.32 -7.61 -21.42
C ASP A 292 8.06 -7.31 -20.58
N LYS A 293 7.58 -8.27 -19.79
CA LYS A 293 6.37 -8.11 -18.99
C LYS A 293 6.65 -7.40 -17.67
N ILE A 294 5.88 -6.36 -17.39
CA ILE A 294 5.80 -5.71 -16.08
C ILE A 294 4.60 -6.28 -15.36
N GLU A 295 4.81 -6.78 -14.14
CA GLU A 295 3.71 -7.18 -13.28
C GLU A 295 3.31 -6.00 -12.40
N ALA A 296 2.08 -5.51 -12.59
CA ALA A 296 1.54 -4.38 -11.84
C ALA A 296 0.30 -4.81 -11.06
N ARG A 297 0.35 -4.64 -9.73
CA ARG A 297 -0.75 -5.02 -8.84
C ARG A 297 -1.09 -3.91 -7.85
N ILE A 298 -2.39 -3.75 -7.57
CA ILE A 298 -2.90 -2.88 -6.52
C ILE A 298 -3.09 -3.70 -5.23
N GLY A 299 -2.51 -3.24 -4.12
CA GLY A 299 -2.67 -3.79 -2.79
C GLY A 299 -3.11 -2.76 -1.76
N ASP A 300 -3.12 -3.16 -0.48
CA ASP A 300 -3.62 -2.36 0.66
C ASP A 300 -5.09 -1.93 0.53
N LEU A 301 -5.93 -2.90 0.14
CA LEU A 301 -7.32 -2.71 -0.22
C LEU A 301 -8.33 -3.08 0.90
N ASP A 302 -7.95 -2.89 2.17
CA ASP A 302 -8.90 -3.06 3.27
C ASP A 302 -9.98 -1.97 3.19
N LEU A 303 -11.25 -2.39 3.19
CA LEU A 303 -12.38 -1.47 3.09
C LEU A 303 -12.37 -0.47 4.26
N LYS A 304 -12.45 0.84 3.95
CA LYS A 304 -12.52 1.87 5.00
C LYS A 304 -13.84 1.78 5.76
N CYS A 305 -13.79 2.20 7.02
CA CYS A 305 -14.93 2.19 7.93
C CYS A 305 -15.52 3.60 8.08
N ALA A 306 -16.85 3.68 8.21
CA ALA A 306 -17.58 4.94 8.40
C ALA A 306 -17.11 5.76 9.62
N THR A 307 -16.54 5.13 10.65
CA THR A 307 -15.95 5.83 11.81
C THR A 307 -14.79 6.76 11.43
N LYS A 308 -14.21 6.62 10.23
CA LYS A 308 -13.19 7.52 9.70
C LYS A 308 -13.74 8.81 9.09
N ILE A 309 -15.03 8.86 8.73
CA ILE A 309 -15.65 10.01 8.06
C ILE A 309 -15.42 11.33 8.81
N PRO A 310 -15.63 11.43 10.15
CA PRO A 310 -15.36 12.68 10.86
C PRO A 310 -13.92 13.17 10.68
N SER A 311 -12.94 12.26 10.68
CA SER A 311 -11.53 12.61 10.46
C SER A 311 -11.25 13.05 9.02
N TRP A 312 -12.01 12.55 8.04
CA TRP A 312 -11.90 12.98 6.65
C TRP A 312 -12.50 14.37 6.47
N LYS A 313 -13.69 14.63 7.03
CA LYS A 313 -14.32 15.97 7.02
C LYS A 313 -13.42 17.01 7.68
N GLN A 314 -12.87 16.69 8.85
CA GLN A 314 -11.94 17.58 9.56
C GLN A 314 -10.71 17.91 8.70
N LYS A 315 -10.09 16.90 8.08
CA LYS A 315 -8.93 17.12 7.20
C LYS A 315 -9.30 17.98 5.99
N GLU A 316 -10.46 17.74 5.39
CA GLU A 316 -10.91 18.48 4.21
C GLU A 316 -11.16 19.96 4.56
N ASN A 317 -11.89 20.24 5.65
CA ASN A 317 -12.09 21.61 6.15
C ASN A 317 -10.75 22.31 6.42
N GLN A 318 -9.81 21.65 7.08
CA GLN A 318 -8.48 22.23 7.33
C GLN A 318 -7.70 22.58 6.05
N LEU A 319 -7.93 21.88 4.94
CA LEU A 319 -7.33 22.21 3.64
C LEU A 319 -8.00 23.43 3.01
N ILE A 320 -9.33 23.51 3.11
CA ILE A 320 -10.15 24.60 2.58
C ILE A 320 -9.90 25.89 3.38
N ASP A 321 -10.14 25.84 4.68
CA ASP A 321 -10.05 26.99 5.58
C ASP A 321 -8.63 27.55 5.65
N GLY A 322 -7.63 26.69 5.48
CA GLY A 322 -6.22 27.09 5.44
C GLY A 322 -5.75 27.64 4.10
N GLY A 323 -6.61 27.75 3.08
CA GLY A 323 -6.26 28.28 1.75
C GLY A 323 -5.32 27.39 0.93
N TRP A 324 -5.07 26.15 1.38
CA TRP A 324 -4.06 25.26 0.81
C TRP A 324 -4.39 24.82 -0.62
N TYR A 325 -5.67 24.77 -0.97
CA TYR A 325 -6.12 24.45 -2.32
C TYR A 325 -5.80 25.56 -3.33
N GLN A 326 -5.90 26.82 -2.92
CA GLN A 326 -5.69 27.98 -3.78
C GLN A 326 -4.25 28.49 -3.78
N GLY A 327 -3.44 28.10 -2.78
CA GLY A 327 -2.13 28.73 -2.55
C GLY A 327 -2.22 30.03 -1.74
N ASN A 328 -3.34 30.23 -1.05
CA ASN A 328 -3.64 31.43 -0.26
C ASN A 328 -3.31 31.24 1.23
N GLU A 329 -2.51 30.22 1.57
CA GLU A 329 -1.94 30.12 2.92
C GLU A 329 -1.17 31.40 3.28
N SER A 330 -1.10 31.71 4.58
CA SER A 330 -0.38 32.91 5.05
C SER A 330 1.09 32.87 4.65
N GLU A 331 1.66 34.06 4.44
CA GLU A 331 2.99 34.24 3.83
C GLU A 331 4.09 33.44 4.54
N SER A 332 4.04 33.38 5.87
CA SER A 332 4.98 32.62 6.71
C SER A 332 4.93 31.10 6.49
N TYR A 333 3.91 30.59 5.81
CA TYR A 333 3.71 29.16 5.56
C TYR A 333 3.59 28.84 4.06
N ARG A 334 3.80 29.82 3.17
CA ARG A 334 3.62 29.67 1.72
C ARG A 334 4.51 28.57 1.15
N GLN A 335 3.92 27.70 0.33
CA GLN A 335 4.62 26.57 -0.28
C GLN A 335 4.66 26.68 -1.80
N PRO A 336 5.71 26.15 -2.47
CA PRO A 336 5.75 26.12 -3.93
C PRO A 336 4.53 25.35 -4.50
N ASN A 337 4.02 25.81 -5.64
CA ASN A 337 2.93 25.12 -6.33
C ASN A 337 3.38 24.56 -7.69
N ASN A 338 3.62 23.25 -7.71
CA ASN A 338 3.97 22.49 -8.91
C ASN A 338 2.81 21.59 -9.38
N CYS A 339 1.59 21.83 -8.91
CA CYS A 339 0.44 20.99 -9.22
C CYS A 339 0.03 21.12 -10.69
N VAL A 340 -0.45 20.04 -11.30
CA VAL A 340 -1.02 20.07 -12.66
C VAL A 340 -2.10 21.16 -12.81
N LEU A 341 -2.92 21.40 -11.77
CA LEU A 341 -3.98 22.41 -11.82
C LEU A 341 -3.49 23.87 -11.89
N SER A 342 -2.21 24.14 -11.63
CA SER A 342 -1.60 25.46 -11.79
C SER A 342 -0.77 25.60 -13.06
N ARG A 343 -0.46 24.50 -13.76
CA ARG A 343 0.33 24.53 -15.00
C ARG A 343 -0.61 24.97 -16.13
N GLY A 344 -0.55 26.25 -16.50
CA GLY A 344 -1.42 26.85 -17.52
C GLY A 344 -2.39 27.91 -17.00
N ARG A 345 -2.21 28.38 -15.75
CA ARG A 345 -2.82 29.61 -15.24
C ARG A 345 -1.80 30.73 -15.17
#